data_AF-A0A7C5AZI4-F1
#
_entry.id   AF-A0A7C5AZI4-F1
#
_cell.length_a   1.000
_cell.length_b   1.000
_cell.length_c   1.000
_cell.angle_alpha   90.00
_cell.angle_beta   90.00
_cell.angle_gamma   90.00
#
_symmetry.space_group_name_H-M   'P 1'
#
loop_
_entity.id
_entity.type
_entity.pdbx_description
1 polymer ?
#
loop_
_entity_poly.entity_id
_entity_poly.type
_entity_poly.pdbx_seq_one_letter_code
_entity_poly.pdbx_strand_id
1 'polypeptide(L)'
;MPTAEQKTAPTAFRVPGLVEWRELVAADPADKGKQEETRKAKDELKSVLLTSLQMQHLVVLAGSGCSQSAGGPSMQDLWNEAVGKEPTKSAKAVASKVSHDLTIQNIEAFLSRIEAFLQVTQDTEINRFLDSSKQAILDKCSAFLAADKLGAHKTFLHRLSRRRVRDQRLRVFTTTYALCFERAAAELGGVALDGFSFTAPRRYDPRFFGYDIIRRPRTGDDLGHYLEGVFLLYKLHGSVSWARSQGVQFMRKTNPHLQKPA
;
A
#
# COMPACT_ATOMS: atom_id res chain seq x y z
N MET A 1 6.36 16.73 -28.93
CA MET A 1 5.08 17.37 -28.54
C MET A 1 5.16 17.70 -27.07
N PRO A 2 4.74 18.92 -26.67
CA PRO A 2 4.92 19.43 -25.32
C PRO A 2 4.14 18.57 -24.32
N THR A 3 4.84 18.16 -23.27
CA THR A 3 4.30 17.44 -22.11
C THR A 3 3.12 18.24 -21.57
N ALA A 4 1.93 17.66 -21.52
CA ALA A 4 0.79 18.29 -20.87
C ALA A 4 1.19 18.59 -19.42
N GLU A 5 1.36 19.88 -19.10
CA GLU A 5 1.46 20.34 -17.73
C GLU A 5 0.23 19.78 -17.01
N GLN A 6 0.46 18.85 -16.09
CA GLN A 6 -0.55 18.46 -15.12
C GLN A 6 -0.90 19.72 -14.35
N LYS A 7 -2.02 20.36 -14.72
CA LYS A 7 -2.65 21.40 -13.89
C LYS A 7 -2.75 20.82 -12.49
N THR A 8 -1.93 21.32 -11.58
CA THR A 8 -2.00 20.97 -10.16
C THR A 8 -3.42 21.23 -9.71
N ALA A 9 -4.16 20.16 -9.40
CA ALA A 9 -5.50 20.29 -8.86
C ALA A 9 -5.46 21.25 -7.67
N PRO A 10 -6.46 22.13 -7.51
CA PRO A 10 -6.50 23.06 -6.38
C PRO A 10 -6.36 22.28 -5.09
N THR A 11 -5.40 22.67 -4.27
CA THR A 11 -5.16 22.03 -2.97
C THR A 11 -6.31 22.45 -2.06
N ALA A 12 -7.30 21.57 -1.89
CA ALA A 12 -8.50 21.87 -1.14
C ALA A 12 -8.89 20.68 -0.25
N PHE A 13 -9.70 20.95 0.77
CA PHE A 13 -10.27 19.92 1.63
C PHE A 13 -11.75 20.17 1.89
N ARG A 14 -12.45 19.12 2.32
CA ARG A 14 -13.85 19.21 2.69
C ARG A 14 -14.02 18.75 4.13
N VAL A 15 -14.66 19.59 4.93
CA VAL A 15 -14.97 19.28 6.34
C VAL A 15 -16.12 18.27 6.38
N PRO A 16 -16.10 17.27 7.29
CA PRO A 16 -17.22 16.36 7.48
C PRO A 16 -18.54 17.11 7.70
N GLY A 17 -19.58 16.73 6.95
CA GLY A 17 -20.92 17.34 7.05
C GLY A 17 -21.11 18.63 6.23
N LEU A 18 -20.05 19.24 5.68
CA LEU A 18 -20.18 20.34 4.72
C LEU A 18 -20.24 19.81 3.29
N VAL A 19 -20.76 20.59 2.34
CA VAL A 19 -20.79 20.27 0.90
C VAL A 19 -19.64 20.93 0.16
N GLU A 20 -19.28 22.14 0.57
CA GLU A 20 -18.28 22.98 -0.08
C GLU A 20 -16.84 22.55 0.21
N TRP A 21 -15.98 22.74 -0.80
CA TRP A 21 -14.53 22.59 -0.67
C TRP A 21 -13.90 23.89 -0.20
N ARG A 22 -12.91 23.78 0.68
CA ARG A 22 -12.11 24.90 1.18
C ARG A 22 -10.72 24.84 0.59
N GLU A 23 -10.31 25.92 -0.05
CA GLU A 23 -8.97 26.06 -0.63
C GLU A 23 -7.90 26.23 0.45
N LEU A 24 -6.72 25.67 0.19
CA LEU A 24 -5.57 25.66 1.11
C LEU A 24 -4.42 26.54 0.59
N VAL A 25 -4.63 27.23 -0.53
CA VAL A 25 -3.68 28.14 -1.16
C VAL A 25 -4.43 29.40 -1.56
N ALA A 26 -3.89 30.57 -1.19
CA ALA A 26 -4.45 31.84 -1.58
C ALA A 26 -4.29 32.04 -3.10
N ALA A 27 -5.38 32.42 -3.78
CA ALA A 27 -5.35 32.73 -5.21
C ALA A 27 -4.43 33.91 -5.56
N ASP A 28 -4.25 34.86 -4.63
CA ASP A 28 -3.31 35.98 -4.76
C ASP A 28 -2.45 36.10 -3.47
N PRO A 29 -1.12 35.90 -3.55
CA PRO A 29 -0.23 36.05 -2.41
C PRO A 29 -0.14 37.48 -1.85
N ALA A 30 -0.50 38.52 -2.60
CA ALA A 30 -0.46 39.90 -2.12
C ALA A 30 -1.72 40.30 -1.32
N ASP A 31 -2.80 39.53 -1.46
CA ASP A 31 -4.08 39.79 -0.80
C ASP A 31 -4.07 39.24 0.65
N LYS A 32 -3.92 40.15 1.62
CA LYS A 32 -3.93 39.82 3.06
C LYS A 32 -5.22 39.15 3.51
N GLY A 33 -6.36 39.46 2.89
CA GLY A 33 -7.65 38.84 3.23
C GLY A 33 -7.66 37.36 2.87
N LYS A 34 -7.24 37.04 1.64
CA LYS A 34 -7.12 35.65 1.16
C LYS A 34 -6.05 34.84 1.90
N GLN A 35 -4.95 35.47 2.32
CA GLN A 35 -3.95 34.81 3.17
C GLN A 35 -4.53 34.39 4.52
N GLU A 36 -5.29 35.26 5.16
CA GLU A 36 -5.92 34.97 6.45
C GLU A 36 -6.99 33.87 6.33
N GLU A 37 -7.79 33.88 5.26
CA GLU A 37 -8.72 32.79 4.94
C GLU A 37 -7.99 31.45 4.74
N THR A 38 -6.88 31.46 4.00
CA THR A 38 -6.05 30.27 3.78
C THR A 38 -5.47 29.75 5.10
N ARG A 39 -5.04 30.63 6.00
CA ARG A 39 -4.53 30.26 7.32
C ARG A 39 -5.63 29.58 8.15
N LYS A 40 -6.83 30.17 8.19
CA LYS A 40 -7.99 29.59 8.87
C LYS A 40 -8.36 28.22 8.29
N ALA A 41 -8.34 28.07 6.96
CA ALA A 41 -8.59 26.81 6.28
C ALA A 41 -7.57 25.72 6.69
N LYS A 42 -6.27 26.07 6.78
CA LYS A 42 -5.23 25.14 7.25
C LYS A 42 -5.40 24.75 8.73
N ASP A 43 -5.73 25.72 9.59
CA ASP A 43 -5.97 25.46 11.01
C ASP A 43 -7.19 24.55 11.23
N GLU A 44 -8.24 24.75 10.44
CA GLU A 44 -9.42 23.89 10.47
C GLU A 44 -9.13 22.49 9.93
N LEU A 45 -8.42 22.34 8.80
CA LEU A 45 -7.98 21.03 8.32
C LEU A 45 -7.17 20.30 9.39
N LYS A 46 -6.24 20.99 10.06
CA LYS A 46 -5.46 20.44 11.16
C LYS A 46 -6.36 19.97 12.30
N SER A 47 -7.36 20.76 12.68
CA SER A 47 -8.34 20.40 13.71
C SER A 47 -9.16 19.16 13.33
N VAL A 48 -9.65 19.09 12.09
CA VAL A 48 -10.40 17.95 11.55
C VAL A 48 -9.54 16.68 11.59
N LEU A 49 -8.29 16.76 11.14
CA LEU A 49 -7.38 15.62 11.15
C LEU A 49 -7.06 15.17 12.57
N LEU A 50 -6.69 16.07 13.48
CA LEU A 50 -6.39 15.73 14.88
C LEU A 50 -7.58 15.07 15.57
N THR A 51 -8.79 15.58 15.34
CA THR A 51 -10.02 14.99 15.87
C THR A 51 -10.26 13.60 15.30
N SER A 52 -10.06 13.42 13.99
CA SER A 52 -10.20 12.12 13.31
C SER A 52 -9.23 11.07 13.86
N LEU A 53 -7.99 11.46 14.21
CA LEU A 53 -7.01 10.54 14.78
C LEU A 53 -7.39 10.03 16.18
N GLN A 54 -8.22 10.77 16.91
CA GLN A 54 -8.73 10.41 18.24
C GLN A 54 -9.98 9.50 18.20
N MET A 55 -10.57 9.28 17.02
CA MET A 55 -11.72 8.40 16.86
C MET A 55 -11.38 6.96 17.29
N GLN A 56 -12.29 6.27 17.98
CA GLN A 56 -12.05 4.92 18.52
C GLN A 56 -11.71 3.89 17.43
N HIS A 57 -12.32 4.03 16.26
CA HIS A 57 -12.13 3.15 15.11
C HIS A 57 -11.43 3.91 13.98
N LEU A 58 -10.10 3.73 13.90
CA LEU A 58 -9.30 4.36 12.85
C LEU A 58 -8.96 3.34 11.76
N VAL A 59 -9.46 3.62 10.56
CA VAL A 59 -9.19 2.85 9.34
C VAL A 59 -8.48 3.74 8.34
N VAL A 60 -7.41 3.22 7.74
CA VAL A 60 -6.63 3.92 6.72
C VAL A 60 -6.57 3.07 5.46
N LEU A 61 -6.89 3.67 4.31
CA LEU A 61 -6.69 3.06 3.00
C LEU A 61 -5.50 3.74 2.32
N ALA A 62 -4.42 3.00 2.12
CA ALA A 62 -3.14 3.48 1.60
C ALA A 62 -2.86 2.90 0.20
N GLY A 63 -2.85 3.79 -0.81
CA GLY A 63 -2.47 3.45 -2.18
C GLY A 63 -0.96 3.53 -2.45
N SER A 64 -0.55 3.27 -3.69
CA SER A 64 0.86 3.31 -4.13
C SER A 64 1.51 4.68 -3.92
N GLY A 65 0.72 5.76 -3.98
CA GLY A 65 1.17 7.12 -3.64
C GLY A 65 1.81 7.24 -2.25
N CYS A 66 1.36 6.46 -1.26
CA CYS A 66 1.96 6.48 0.08
C CYS A 66 3.42 6.01 0.09
N SER A 67 3.81 5.16 -0.87
CA SER A 67 5.18 4.65 -0.99
C SER A 67 6.09 5.53 -1.85
N GLN A 68 5.55 6.42 -2.67
CA GLN A 68 6.32 7.25 -3.61
C GLN A 68 7.33 8.16 -2.90
N SER A 69 6.95 8.75 -1.76
CA SER A 69 7.85 9.58 -0.95
C SER A 69 9.05 8.80 -0.39
N ALA A 70 8.91 7.48 -0.24
CA ALA A 70 9.99 6.59 0.14
C ALA A 70 10.81 6.08 -1.06
N GLY A 71 10.46 6.47 -2.29
CA GLY A 71 11.07 5.99 -3.53
C GLY A 71 10.38 4.79 -4.16
N GLY A 72 9.18 4.43 -3.71
CA GLY A 72 8.37 3.37 -4.30
C GLY A 72 7.80 3.74 -5.67
N PRO A 73 7.58 2.75 -6.56
CA PRO A 73 7.07 3.02 -7.91
C PRO A 73 5.60 3.44 -7.89
N SER A 74 5.23 4.31 -8.82
CA SER A 74 3.84 4.54 -9.20
C SER A 74 3.28 3.39 -10.04
N MET A 75 1.96 3.32 -10.22
CA MET A 75 1.35 2.36 -11.16
C MET A 75 1.82 2.58 -12.59
N GLN A 76 2.10 3.83 -12.95
CA GLN A 76 2.67 4.17 -14.26
C GLN A 76 4.09 3.66 -14.42
N ASP A 77 4.91 3.70 -13.36
CA ASP A 77 6.26 3.15 -13.37
C ASP A 77 6.22 1.63 -13.56
N LEU A 78 5.29 0.95 -12.88
CA LEU A 78 5.08 -0.49 -13.04
C LEU A 78 4.61 -0.86 -14.46
N TRP A 79 3.71 -0.06 -15.03
CA TRP A 79 3.29 -0.21 -16.43
C TRP A 79 4.50 -0.05 -17.36
N ASN A 80 5.26 1.02 -17.21
CA ASN A 80 6.42 1.30 -18.06
C ASN A 80 7.50 0.23 -17.93
N GLU A 81 7.66 -0.38 -16.76
CA GLU A 81 8.61 -1.46 -16.52
C GLU A 81 8.18 -2.76 -17.22
N ALA A 82 6.89 -3.12 -17.13
CA ALA A 82 6.39 -4.37 -17.71
C ALA A 82 6.07 -4.28 -19.22
N VAL A 83 5.53 -3.15 -19.67
CA VAL A 83 5.00 -2.94 -21.03
C VAL A 83 5.95 -2.10 -21.88
N GLY A 84 6.67 -1.16 -21.26
CA GLY A 84 7.45 -0.10 -21.92
C GLY A 84 6.68 1.23 -21.96
N LYS A 85 7.42 2.35 -21.96
CA LYS A 85 6.84 3.69 -22.22
C LYS A 85 6.14 3.72 -23.58
N GLU A 86 6.81 3.13 -24.57
CA GLU A 86 6.22 2.69 -25.82
C GLU A 86 6.08 1.17 -25.74
N PRO A 87 4.88 0.59 -26.00
CA PRO A 87 4.68 -0.83 -25.81
C PRO A 87 5.65 -1.66 -26.66
N THR A 88 6.38 -2.56 -26.01
CA THR A 88 7.34 -3.45 -26.67
C THR A 88 6.66 -4.38 -27.67
N LYS A 89 7.42 -4.95 -28.61
CA LYS A 89 6.89 -5.94 -29.57
C LYS A 89 6.22 -7.13 -28.86
N SER A 90 6.83 -7.60 -27.77
CA SER A 90 6.27 -8.67 -26.95
C SER A 90 4.96 -8.26 -26.29
N ALA A 91 4.92 -7.08 -25.65
CA ALA A 91 3.70 -6.58 -25.01
C ALA A 91 2.54 -6.39 -26.01
N LYS A 92 2.82 -5.88 -27.23
CA LYS A 92 1.82 -5.75 -28.31
C LYS A 92 1.29 -7.12 -28.76
N ALA A 93 2.17 -8.10 -28.94
CA ALA A 93 1.77 -9.45 -29.32
C ALA A 93 0.90 -10.12 -28.24
N VAL A 94 1.29 -10.01 -26.96
CA VAL A 94 0.51 -10.53 -25.83
C VAL A 94 -0.84 -9.82 -25.73
N ALA A 95 -0.87 -8.49 -25.81
CA ALA A 95 -2.10 -7.71 -25.76
C ALA A 95 -3.11 -8.08 -26.85
N SER A 96 -2.62 -8.33 -28.08
CA SER A 96 -3.47 -8.81 -29.17
C SER A 96 -4.06 -10.19 -28.87
N LYS A 97 -3.25 -11.15 -28.40
CA LYS A 97 -3.71 -12.50 -28.05
C LYS A 97 -4.75 -12.50 -26.93
N VAL A 98 -4.57 -11.67 -25.90
CA VAL A 98 -5.49 -11.60 -24.75
C VAL A 98 -6.62 -10.57 -24.95
N SER A 99 -6.67 -9.91 -26.11
CA SER A 99 -7.64 -8.85 -26.46
C SER A 99 -7.67 -7.69 -25.45
N HIS A 100 -6.51 -7.23 -25.00
CA HIS A 100 -6.38 -6.08 -24.11
C HIS A 100 -6.03 -4.80 -24.90
N ASP A 101 -6.69 -3.69 -24.56
CA ASP A 101 -6.40 -2.39 -25.13
C ASP A 101 -5.26 -1.70 -24.36
N LEU A 102 -4.10 -1.55 -25.01
CA LEU A 102 -2.92 -0.93 -24.43
C LEU A 102 -3.04 0.59 -24.25
N THR A 103 -4.09 1.23 -24.76
CA THR A 103 -4.37 2.64 -24.45
C THR A 103 -4.82 2.81 -23.00
N ILE A 104 -5.41 1.76 -22.40
CA ILE A 104 -5.79 1.71 -20.99
C ILE A 104 -4.58 1.23 -20.19
N GLN A 105 -3.79 2.18 -19.68
CA GLN A 105 -2.55 1.89 -18.95
C GLN A 105 -2.78 1.43 -17.51
N ASN A 106 -3.47 0.29 -17.36
CA ASN A 106 -3.73 -0.35 -16.09
C ASN A 106 -3.03 -1.72 -16.05
N ILE A 107 -1.87 -1.74 -15.39
CA ILE A 107 -1.03 -2.94 -15.31
C ILE A 107 -1.75 -4.11 -14.61
N GLU A 108 -2.57 -3.84 -13.60
CA GLU A 108 -3.29 -4.88 -12.86
C GLU A 108 -4.35 -5.53 -13.74
N ALA A 109 -5.11 -4.72 -14.49
CA ALA A 109 -6.09 -5.22 -15.44
C ALA A 109 -5.43 -6.04 -16.55
N PHE A 110 -4.26 -5.60 -17.04
CA PHE A 110 -3.52 -6.32 -18.06
C PHE A 110 -3.02 -7.68 -17.57
N LEU A 111 -2.33 -7.71 -16.41
CA LEU A 111 -1.83 -8.95 -15.82
C LEU A 111 -2.96 -9.91 -15.45
N SER A 112 -4.08 -9.41 -14.90
CA SER A 112 -5.25 -10.23 -14.57
C SER A 112 -5.84 -10.89 -15.81
N ARG A 113 -5.87 -10.16 -16.94
CA ARG A 113 -6.37 -10.68 -18.21
C ARG A 113 -5.43 -11.72 -18.82
N ILE A 114 -4.11 -11.53 -18.68
CA ILE A 114 -3.11 -12.53 -19.05
C ILE A 114 -3.28 -13.81 -18.22
N GLU A 115 -3.42 -13.69 -16.90
CA GLU A 115 -3.63 -14.85 -16.02
C GLU A 115 -4.92 -15.60 -16.38
N ALA A 116 -6.02 -14.88 -16.59
CA ALA A 116 -7.29 -15.48 -17.00
C ALA A 116 -7.18 -16.21 -18.34
N PHE A 117 -6.46 -15.65 -19.31
CA PHE A 117 -6.18 -16.31 -20.58
C PHE A 117 -5.37 -17.60 -20.39
N LEU A 118 -4.35 -17.57 -19.53
CA LEU A 118 -3.49 -18.73 -19.25
C LEU A 118 -4.22 -19.87 -18.49
N GLN A 119 -5.36 -19.59 -17.84
CA GLN A 119 -6.19 -20.64 -17.25
C GLN A 119 -6.87 -21.54 -18.30
N VAL A 120 -7.13 -21.00 -19.49
CA VAL A 120 -7.84 -21.71 -20.56
C VAL A 120 -6.93 -22.11 -21.72
N THR A 121 -5.81 -21.40 -21.90
CA THR A 121 -4.88 -21.61 -23.00
C THR A 121 -3.45 -21.75 -22.49
N GLN A 122 -2.78 -22.85 -22.83
CA GLN A 122 -1.34 -22.97 -22.58
C GLN A 122 -0.56 -22.23 -23.67
N ASP A 123 0.08 -21.12 -23.30
CA ASP A 123 0.97 -20.38 -24.18
C ASP A 123 2.27 -20.05 -23.42
N THR A 124 3.36 -20.71 -23.82
CA THR A 124 4.66 -20.56 -23.15
C THR A 124 5.26 -19.17 -23.29
N GLU A 125 4.95 -18.45 -24.37
CA GLU A 125 5.46 -17.09 -24.57
C GLU A 125 4.73 -16.10 -23.68
N ILE A 126 3.40 -16.20 -23.60
CA ILE A 126 2.58 -15.38 -22.70
C ILE A 126 2.97 -15.68 -21.25
N ASN A 127 3.18 -16.94 -20.89
CA ASN A 127 3.60 -17.30 -19.54
C ASN A 127 4.99 -16.72 -19.20
N ARG A 128 5.93 -16.78 -20.14
CA ARG A 128 7.26 -16.16 -19.97
C ARG A 128 7.16 -14.64 -19.82
N PHE A 129 6.30 -13.98 -20.60
CA PHE A 129 6.05 -12.55 -20.46
C PHE A 129 5.49 -12.23 -19.07
N LEU A 130 4.44 -12.94 -18.64
CA LEU A 130 3.84 -12.78 -17.31
C LEU A 130 4.87 -12.91 -16.18
N ASP A 131 5.69 -13.97 -16.22
CA ASP A 131 6.73 -14.21 -15.21
C ASP A 131 7.77 -13.09 -15.21
N SER A 132 8.21 -12.65 -16.39
CA SER A 132 9.16 -11.54 -16.51
C SER A 132 8.59 -10.22 -15.99
N SER A 133 7.32 -9.91 -16.29
CA SER A 133 6.64 -8.70 -15.80
C SER A 133 6.46 -8.74 -14.28
N LYS A 134 6.04 -9.88 -13.72
CA LYS A 134 5.92 -10.06 -12.26
C LYS A 134 7.25 -9.90 -11.56
N GLN A 135 8.32 -10.48 -12.10
CA GLN A 135 9.67 -10.35 -11.56
C GLN A 135 10.14 -8.89 -11.61
N ALA A 136 9.94 -8.18 -12.73
CA ALA A 136 10.32 -6.78 -12.85
C ALA A 136 9.55 -5.87 -11.87
N ILE A 137 8.24 -6.07 -11.72
CA ILE A 137 7.41 -5.36 -10.73
C ILE A 137 7.90 -5.63 -9.31
N LEU A 138 8.17 -6.89 -9.00
CA LEU A 138 8.69 -7.33 -7.72
C LEU A 138 10.03 -6.63 -7.39
N ASP A 139 10.96 -6.63 -8.33
CA ASP A 139 12.28 -6.02 -8.16
C ASP A 139 12.13 -4.51 -7.96
N LYS A 140 11.27 -3.86 -8.74
CA LYS A 140 10.97 -2.42 -8.59
C LYS A 140 10.39 -2.08 -7.24
N CYS A 141 9.43 -2.88 -6.75
CA CYS A 141 8.81 -2.70 -5.45
C CYS A 141 9.71 -3.07 -4.27
N SER A 142 10.83 -3.78 -4.51
CA SER A 142 11.75 -4.21 -3.46
C SER A 142 13.02 -3.34 -3.41
N ALA A 143 13.50 -2.85 -4.54
CA ALA A 143 14.77 -2.13 -4.66
C ALA A 143 14.86 -0.89 -3.75
N PHE A 144 13.77 -0.14 -3.61
CA PHE A 144 13.77 1.09 -2.80
C PHE A 144 13.70 0.84 -1.29
N LEU A 145 13.27 -0.37 -0.86
CA LEU A 145 13.11 -0.69 0.56
C LEU A 145 14.45 -0.79 1.30
N ALA A 146 15.56 -0.91 0.58
CA ALA A 146 16.91 -0.85 1.14
C ALA A 146 17.34 0.57 1.52
N ALA A 147 16.62 1.60 1.06
CA ALA A 147 16.91 2.99 1.41
C ALA A 147 16.21 3.37 2.73
N ASP A 148 16.91 4.09 3.62
CA ASP A 148 16.37 4.59 4.89
C ASP A 148 15.40 5.79 4.70
N LYS A 149 14.46 5.66 3.77
CA LYS A 149 13.49 6.70 3.38
C LYS A 149 12.10 6.46 3.98
N LEU A 150 11.99 5.58 4.97
CA LEU A 150 10.72 5.20 5.59
C LEU A 150 10.29 6.14 6.74
N GLY A 151 10.93 7.30 6.93
CA GLY A 151 10.66 8.21 8.05
C GLY A 151 9.18 8.60 8.21
N ALA A 152 8.47 8.85 7.10
CA ALA A 152 7.04 9.15 7.13
C ALA A 152 6.20 7.95 7.62
N HIS A 153 6.48 6.74 7.12
CA HIS A 153 5.82 5.50 7.53
C HIS A 153 6.11 5.17 8.99
N LYS A 154 7.37 5.34 9.42
CA LYS A 154 7.78 5.19 10.83
C LYS A 154 6.99 6.15 11.72
N THR A 155 6.96 7.43 11.37
CA THR A 155 6.22 8.44 12.14
C THR A 155 4.73 8.11 12.21
N PHE A 156 4.14 7.77 11.06
CA PHE A 156 2.74 7.36 10.95
C PHE A 156 2.42 6.17 11.88
N LEU A 157 3.18 5.07 11.77
CA LEU A 157 2.95 3.88 12.59
C LEU A 157 3.21 4.17 14.06
N HIS A 158 4.32 4.83 14.40
CA HIS A 158 4.64 5.17 15.79
C HIS A 158 3.53 5.97 16.47
N ARG A 159 2.94 6.95 15.76
CA ARG A 159 1.86 7.79 16.29
C ARG A 159 0.52 7.07 16.36
N LEU A 160 0.18 6.24 15.35
CA LEU A 160 -1.17 5.72 15.18
C LEU A 160 -1.39 4.28 15.64
N SER A 161 -0.33 3.49 15.81
CA SER A 161 -0.42 2.12 16.34
C SER A 161 -0.32 2.05 17.87
N ARG A 162 0.12 3.14 18.52
CA ARG A 162 0.17 3.28 19.99
C ARG A 162 -1.11 3.93 20.52
N ARG A 163 -2.22 3.24 20.31
CA ARG A 163 -3.57 3.70 20.70
C ARG A 163 -3.84 3.38 22.17
N ARG A 164 -4.86 4.01 22.76
CA ARG A 164 -5.27 3.71 24.14
C ARG A 164 -5.77 2.26 24.20
N VAL A 165 -5.62 1.61 25.37
CA VAL A 165 -5.98 0.19 25.56
C VAL A 165 -7.43 -0.12 25.17
N ARG A 166 -8.36 0.81 25.39
CA ARG A 166 -9.78 0.67 25.05
C ARG A 166 -10.10 0.90 23.57
N ASP A 167 -9.20 1.55 22.83
CA ASP A 167 -9.44 1.88 21.43
C ASP A 167 -9.07 0.67 20.57
N GLN A 168 -9.76 0.49 19.45
CA GLN A 168 -9.40 -0.61 18.55
C GLN A 168 -8.04 -0.38 17.90
N ARG A 169 -7.37 -1.48 17.55
CA ARG A 169 -6.12 -1.46 16.77
C ARG A 169 -6.31 -0.67 15.48
N LEU A 170 -5.28 0.05 15.08
CA LEU A 170 -5.22 0.70 13.78
C LEU A 170 -5.40 -0.36 12.68
N ARG A 171 -6.28 -0.10 11.71
CA ARG A 171 -6.46 -0.95 10.53
C ARG A 171 -5.91 -0.23 9.31
N VAL A 172 -4.86 -0.77 8.73
CA VAL A 172 -4.25 -0.26 7.49
C VAL A 172 -4.63 -1.22 6.37
N PHE A 173 -5.47 -0.75 5.46
CA PHE A 173 -5.72 -1.38 4.17
C PHE A 173 -4.73 -0.80 3.16
N THR A 174 -4.10 -1.64 2.36
CA THR A 174 -3.22 -1.17 1.30
C THR A 174 -3.41 -1.93 0.00
N THR A 175 -3.33 -1.16 -1.08
CA THR A 175 -3.26 -1.66 -2.46
C THR A 175 -1.82 -1.67 -2.99
N THR A 176 -0.82 -1.50 -2.10
CA THR A 176 0.59 -1.49 -2.48
C THR A 176 1.23 -2.87 -2.40
N TYR A 177 1.95 -3.26 -3.46
CA TYR A 177 2.74 -4.48 -3.47
C TYR A 177 3.91 -4.43 -2.48
N ALA A 178 4.45 -3.23 -2.25
CA ALA A 178 5.63 -2.95 -1.43
C ALA A 178 5.46 -3.30 0.05
N LEU A 179 6.59 -3.36 0.77
CA LEU A 179 6.66 -3.72 2.19
C LEU A 179 6.95 -2.51 3.12
N CYS A 180 6.58 -1.29 2.71
CA CYS A 180 6.90 -0.07 3.47
C CYS A 180 6.39 -0.12 4.92
N PHE A 181 5.14 -0.53 5.12
CA PHE A 181 4.55 -0.62 6.46
C PHE A 181 5.19 -1.73 7.28
N GLU A 182 5.43 -2.90 6.70
CA GLU A 182 6.07 -4.00 7.42
C GLU A 182 7.52 -3.68 7.80
N ARG A 183 8.27 -3.04 6.89
CA ARG A 183 9.64 -2.64 7.15
C ARG A 183 9.70 -1.53 8.20
N ALA A 184 8.83 -0.53 8.10
CA ALA A 184 8.72 0.50 9.12
C ALA A 184 8.32 -0.07 10.49
N ALA A 185 7.39 -1.03 10.51
CA ALA A 185 7.01 -1.73 11.75
C ALA A 185 8.19 -2.50 12.34
N ALA A 186 8.91 -3.27 11.52
CA ALA A 186 10.07 -4.03 11.95
C ALA A 186 11.16 -3.14 12.56
N GLU A 187 11.46 -2.00 11.92
CA GLU A 187 12.47 -1.04 12.43
C GLU A 187 12.02 -0.30 13.70
N LEU A 188 10.71 -0.15 13.92
CA LEU A 188 10.17 0.42 15.15
C LEU A 188 10.00 -0.60 16.29
N GLY A 189 10.20 -1.89 16.02
CA GLY A 189 9.83 -2.97 16.94
C GLY A 189 8.31 -3.12 17.13
N GLY A 190 7.51 -2.61 16.17
CA GLY A 190 6.07 -2.80 16.11
C GLY A 190 5.69 -4.13 15.47
N VAL A 191 4.41 -4.50 15.56
CA VAL A 191 3.89 -5.77 15.01
C VAL A 191 2.74 -5.52 14.05
N ALA A 192 2.92 -5.95 12.80
CA ALA A 192 1.86 -5.99 11.81
C ALA A 192 1.17 -7.36 11.84
N LEU A 193 -0.10 -7.39 12.22
CA LEU A 193 -0.97 -8.56 12.09
C LEU A 193 -1.55 -8.57 10.68
N ASP A 194 -1.04 -9.46 9.84
CA ASP A 194 -1.28 -9.53 8.40
C ASP A 194 -2.10 -10.77 7.98
N GLY A 195 -2.68 -11.49 8.94
CA GLY A 195 -3.42 -12.73 8.71
C GLY A 195 -2.53 -13.95 8.49
N PHE A 196 -1.20 -13.84 8.67
CA PHE A 196 -0.30 -14.99 8.62
C PHE A 196 0.08 -15.48 10.01
N SER A 197 0.24 -16.80 10.15
CA SER A 197 0.73 -17.44 11.37
C SER A 197 2.06 -16.87 11.85
N PHE A 198 2.29 -16.92 13.17
CA PHE A 198 3.52 -16.39 13.79
C PHE A 198 4.74 -17.31 13.60
N THR A 199 4.51 -18.61 13.39
CA THR A 199 5.55 -19.62 13.21
C THR A 199 5.87 -19.85 11.73
N ALA A 200 7.12 -20.17 11.43
CA ALA A 200 7.55 -20.58 10.09
C ALA A 200 7.16 -22.06 9.81
N PRO A 201 6.72 -22.41 8.59
CA PRO A 201 6.37 -21.50 7.49
C PRO A 201 5.11 -20.69 7.83
N ARG A 202 5.14 -19.38 7.58
CA ARG A 202 4.02 -18.48 7.89
C ARG A 202 2.89 -18.71 6.89
N ARG A 203 1.78 -19.29 7.33
CA ARG A 203 0.61 -19.63 6.49
C ARG A 203 -0.50 -18.61 6.71
N TYR A 204 -1.17 -18.21 5.63
CA TYR A 204 -2.32 -17.33 5.70
C TYR A 204 -3.52 -18.07 6.29
N ASP A 205 -4.15 -17.45 7.28
CA ASP A 205 -5.41 -17.87 7.86
C ASP A 205 -6.10 -16.63 8.47
N PRO A 206 -7.29 -16.24 7.98
CA PRO A 206 -7.99 -15.05 8.45
C PRO A 206 -8.20 -14.97 9.96
N ARG A 207 -8.20 -16.11 10.68
CA ARG A 207 -8.33 -16.15 12.14
C ARG A 207 -7.20 -15.39 12.84
N PHE A 208 -6.02 -15.25 12.23
CA PHE A 208 -4.92 -14.47 12.80
C PHE A 208 -5.20 -12.97 12.90
N PHE A 209 -6.17 -12.42 12.15
CA PHE A 209 -6.64 -11.05 12.36
C PHE A 209 -7.46 -10.88 13.65
N GLY A 210 -8.02 -11.97 14.18
CA GLY A 210 -8.76 -11.99 15.45
C GLY A 210 -7.87 -12.18 16.68
N TYR A 211 -6.58 -12.45 16.50
CA TYR A 211 -5.63 -12.59 17.60
C TYR A 211 -4.96 -11.25 17.92
N ASP A 212 -4.53 -11.12 19.17
CA ASP A 212 -3.77 -9.96 19.63
C ASP A 212 -2.62 -10.41 20.54
N ILE A 213 -1.66 -9.53 20.76
CA ILE A 213 -0.45 -9.77 21.54
C ILE A 213 -0.58 -9.06 22.88
N ILE A 214 -0.46 -9.85 23.94
CA ILE A 214 -0.50 -9.37 25.32
C ILE A 214 0.93 -9.43 25.89
N ARG A 215 1.36 -8.35 26.55
CA ARG A 215 2.57 -8.31 27.35
C ARG A 215 2.27 -8.95 28.71
N ARG A 216 2.98 -10.04 29.02
CA ARG A 216 2.91 -10.67 30.33
C ARG A 216 3.49 -9.74 31.40
N PRO A 217 2.81 -9.52 32.53
CA PRO A 217 3.37 -8.76 33.64
C PRO A 217 4.55 -9.55 34.24
N ARG A 218 5.52 -8.82 34.81
CA ARG A 218 6.68 -9.43 35.49
C ARG A 218 6.38 -9.84 36.94
N THR A 219 5.28 -9.34 37.49
CA THR A 219 4.82 -9.53 38.87
C THR A 219 3.43 -10.17 38.85
N GLY A 220 3.11 -10.92 39.90
CA GLY A 220 2.00 -11.89 39.95
C GLY A 220 0.57 -11.33 39.86
N ASP A 221 0.39 -10.03 40.01
CA ASP A 221 -0.90 -9.36 39.77
C ASP A 221 -0.83 -8.61 38.44
N ASP A 222 -1.52 -9.14 37.41
CA ASP A 222 -2.61 -8.46 36.69
C ASP A 222 -2.94 -9.22 35.38
N LEU A 223 -4.15 -9.00 34.85
CA LEU A 223 -4.48 -9.36 33.47
C LEU A 223 -3.51 -8.61 32.53
N GLY A 224 -2.68 -9.34 31.78
CA GLY A 224 -1.64 -8.71 30.96
C GLY A 224 -2.20 -7.64 30.02
N HIS A 225 -1.39 -6.61 29.74
CA HIS A 225 -1.81 -5.50 28.88
C HIS A 225 -1.54 -5.78 27.41
N TYR A 226 -2.44 -5.31 26.54
CA TYR A 226 -2.21 -5.30 25.10
C TYR A 226 -0.88 -4.59 24.76
N LEU A 227 -0.07 -5.23 23.93
CA LEU A 227 1.20 -4.67 23.47
C LEU A 227 0.92 -3.43 22.61
N GLU A 228 1.59 -2.32 22.90
CA GLU A 228 1.55 -1.12 22.05
C GLU A 228 2.25 -1.37 20.71
N GLY A 229 1.86 -0.64 19.66
CA GLY A 229 2.53 -0.75 18.37
C GLY A 229 2.09 -1.94 17.52
N VAL A 230 1.03 -2.64 17.95
CA VAL A 230 0.37 -3.70 17.18
C VAL A 230 -0.71 -3.05 16.31
N PHE A 231 -0.74 -3.38 15.02
CA PHE A 231 -1.76 -2.92 14.08
C PHE A 231 -2.14 -4.01 13.09
N LEU A 232 -3.33 -3.89 12.51
CA LEU A 232 -3.86 -4.81 11.51
C LEU A 232 -3.48 -4.30 10.12
N LEU A 233 -2.82 -5.13 9.31
CA LEU A 233 -2.40 -4.80 7.96
C LEU A 233 -3.11 -5.70 6.94
N TYR A 234 -4.03 -5.11 6.18
CA TYR A 234 -4.80 -5.78 5.15
C TYR A 234 -4.24 -5.43 3.77
N LYS A 235 -3.67 -6.42 3.09
CA LYS A 235 -3.24 -6.27 1.69
C LYS A 235 -4.30 -6.82 0.77
N LEU A 236 -5.00 -5.93 0.06
CA LEU A 236 -6.22 -6.28 -0.69
C LEU A 236 -5.96 -7.09 -1.96
N HIS A 237 -4.80 -6.86 -2.57
CA HIS A 237 -4.36 -7.42 -3.86
C HIS A 237 -3.16 -8.37 -3.69
N GLY A 238 -2.79 -8.67 -2.44
CA GLY A 238 -1.60 -9.46 -2.10
C GLY A 238 -0.34 -8.63 -1.91
N SER A 239 0.82 -9.30 -1.92
CA SER A 239 2.11 -8.67 -1.69
C SER A 239 3.23 -9.41 -2.41
N VAL A 240 4.33 -8.70 -2.67
CA VAL A 240 5.60 -9.28 -3.13
C VAL A 240 6.09 -10.46 -2.29
N SER A 241 5.73 -10.51 -1.00
CA SER A 241 6.16 -11.57 -0.09
C SER A 241 5.22 -12.78 -0.06
N TRP A 242 4.08 -12.74 -0.77
CA TRP A 242 3.10 -13.83 -0.75
C TRP A 242 3.43 -14.83 -1.85
N ALA A 243 3.44 -16.11 -1.49
CA ALA A 243 3.63 -17.21 -2.41
C ALA A 243 2.52 -18.24 -2.20
N ARG A 244 2.03 -18.84 -3.29
CA ARG A 244 1.06 -19.93 -3.23
C ARG A 244 1.81 -21.26 -3.16
N SER A 245 1.50 -22.10 -2.17
CA SER A 245 1.93 -23.51 -2.16
C SER A 245 0.93 -24.36 -2.96
N GLN A 246 1.32 -25.56 -3.40
CA GLN A 246 0.43 -26.48 -4.14
C GLN A 246 -0.94 -26.58 -3.44
N GLY A 247 -2.00 -26.12 -4.11
CA GLY A 247 -3.35 -25.98 -3.55
C GLY A 247 -3.81 -24.52 -3.34
N VAL A 248 -4.50 -24.24 -2.23
CA VAL A 248 -5.14 -22.94 -1.90
C VAL A 248 -4.39 -22.18 -0.79
N GLN A 249 -3.30 -22.74 -0.26
CA GLN A 249 -2.62 -22.12 0.88
C GLN A 249 -1.60 -21.07 0.44
N PHE A 250 -1.77 -19.85 0.95
CA PHE A 250 -0.79 -18.78 0.82
C PHE A 250 0.23 -18.84 1.96
N MET A 251 1.50 -18.63 1.62
CA MET A 251 2.61 -18.56 2.55
C MET A 251 3.36 -17.25 2.37
N ARG A 252 3.89 -16.69 3.47
CA ARG A 252 4.77 -15.52 3.40
C ARG A 252 6.23 -15.98 3.29
N LYS A 253 6.94 -15.53 2.25
CA LYS A 253 8.36 -15.79 2.02
C LYS A 253 9.20 -14.58 2.47
N THR A 254 10.32 -14.86 3.13
CA THR A 254 11.26 -13.85 3.65
C THR A 254 12.21 -13.32 2.57
N ASN A 255 12.31 -14.00 1.42
CA ASN A 255 13.12 -13.59 0.28
C ASN A 255 12.33 -13.89 -1.00
N PRO A 256 11.83 -12.89 -1.73
CA PRO A 256 10.87 -13.09 -2.81
C PRO A 256 11.52 -13.47 -4.13
N HIS A 257 12.66 -14.16 -4.17
CA HIS A 257 13.06 -14.78 -5.43
C HIS A 257 11.99 -15.83 -5.81
N LEU A 258 11.35 -15.62 -6.96
CA LEU A 258 10.42 -16.55 -7.58
C LEU A 258 11.16 -17.87 -7.82
N GLN A 259 11.08 -18.80 -6.86
CA GLN A 259 11.31 -20.20 -7.18
C GLN A 259 10.13 -20.66 -8.03
N LYS A 260 10.45 -21.09 -9.25
CA LYS A 260 9.53 -21.73 -10.20
C LYS A 260 8.59 -22.70 -9.47
N PRO A 261 7.29 -22.71 -9.79
CA PRO A 261 6.50 -23.89 -9.50
C PRO A 261 7.09 -25.06 -10.30
N ALA A 262 7.28 -26.19 -9.63
CA ALA A 262 7.48 -27.47 -10.30
C ALA A 262 6.23 -27.82 -11.12
#